data_AF-A0A7R9Q4N0-F1
#
_entry.id   AF-A0A7R9Q4N0-F1
#
_cell.length_a   1.000
_cell.length_b   1.000
_cell.length_c   1.000
_cell.angle_alpha   90.00
_cell.angle_beta   90.00
_cell.angle_gamma   90.00
#
_symmetry.space_group_name_H-M   'P 1'
#
loop_
_entity.id
_entity.type
_entity.pdbx_description
1 polymer ?
#
loop_
_entity_poly.entity_id
_entity_poly.type
_entity_poly.pdbx_seq_one_letter_code
_entity_poly.pdbx_strand_id
1 'polypeptide(L)'
;MKLVLCLALSVVLAVNASPVFEQEAQGQTWVLLCSGGIGWSNYAISANVYHAYQTVKKQGIPEKNIVVMHYDDLALNKANPTQGKIVNALDGEDVYAGVPKDYVGADVTPKNFLAILRGDPTLKAQGKKVIESGPNDKVFVYFMDHGSVGSVLFPKGYLYADELNTQLKQMNTDKKFAQLVFYLEACDSGK
;
A
#
# COMPACT_ATOMS: atom_id res chain seq x y z
N MET A 1 -49.24 73.40 4.53
CA MET A 1 -48.71 72.39 3.58
C MET A 1 -47.18 72.38 3.69
N LYS A 2 -46.60 71.50 4.51
CA LYS A 2 -45.16 71.23 4.55
C LYS A 2 -45.00 69.72 4.70
N LEU A 3 -44.53 69.07 3.65
CA LEU A 3 -44.31 67.64 3.55
C LEU A 3 -42.90 67.35 4.09
N VAL A 4 -42.77 66.58 5.16
CA VAL A 4 -41.49 66.09 5.68
C VAL A 4 -41.25 64.73 5.04
N LEU A 5 -40.21 64.63 4.21
CA LEU A 5 -39.80 63.40 3.55
C LEU A 5 -38.69 62.74 4.40
N CYS A 6 -39.03 61.69 5.15
CA CYS A 6 -38.05 60.83 5.81
C CYS A 6 -37.43 59.89 4.77
N LEU A 7 -36.15 60.09 4.44
CA LEU A 7 -35.37 59.13 3.66
C LEU A 7 -34.75 58.11 4.64
N ALA A 8 -35.26 56.89 4.66
CA ALA A 8 -34.60 55.77 5.34
C ALA A 8 -33.55 55.17 4.38
N LEU A 9 -32.27 55.28 4.75
CA LEU A 9 -31.16 54.69 4.01
C LEU A 9 -30.98 53.24 4.48
N SER A 10 -31.50 52.26 3.73
CA SER A 10 -31.21 50.85 3.97
C SER A 10 -29.85 50.49 3.35
N VAL A 11 -28.84 50.31 4.19
CA VAL A 11 -27.57 49.72 3.78
C VAL A 11 -27.77 48.21 3.65
N VAL A 12 -27.85 47.72 2.42
CA VAL A 12 -27.83 46.29 2.13
C VAL A 12 -26.37 45.85 2.03
N LEU A 13 -25.86 45.17 3.06
CA LEU A 13 -24.59 44.46 3.00
C LEU A 13 -24.76 43.20 2.14
N ALA A 14 -24.34 43.29 0.88
CA ALA A 14 -24.23 42.12 0.02
C ALA A 14 -23.06 41.26 0.52
N VAL A 15 -23.38 40.21 1.29
CA VAL A 15 -22.41 39.18 1.64
C VAL A 15 -22.21 38.30 0.41
N ASN A 16 -21.13 38.56 -0.34
CA ASN A 16 -20.68 37.67 -1.41
C ASN A 16 -20.14 36.38 -0.77
N ALA A 17 -21.02 35.45 -0.43
CA ALA A 17 -20.65 34.08 -0.14
C ALA A 17 -20.33 33.39 -1.48
N SER A 18 -19.09 33.51 -1.94
CA SER A 18 -18.59 32.58 -2.95
C SER A 18 -18.68 31.16 -2.38
N PRO A 19 -19.17 30.17 -3.14
CA PRO A 19 -19.08 28.80 -2.69
C PRO A 19 -17.60 28.49 -2.52
N VAL A 20 -17.18 28.24 -1.27
CA VAL A 20 -15.92 27.56 -1.01
C VAL A 20 -16.15 26.16 -1.55
N PHE A 21 -15.77 25.94 -2.81
CA PHE A 21 -15.49 24.59 -3.27
C PHE A 21 -14.34 24.13 -2.37
N GLU A 22 -14.66 23.28 -1.40
CA GLU A 22 -13.65 22.45 -0.75
C GLU A 22 -12.95 21.72 -1.88
N GLN A 23 -11.76 22.21 -2.23
CA GLN A 23 -10.86 21.47 -3.08
C GLN A 23 -10.57 20.19 -2.31
N GLU A 24 -11.21 19.07 -2.70
CA GLU A 24 -10.95 17.78 -2.07
C GLU A 24 -9.44 17.63 -2.02
N ALA A 25 -8.89 17.53 -0.81
CA ALA A 25 -7.46 17.38 -0.63
C ALA A 25 -7.04 16.17 -1.47
N GLN A 26 -6.17 16.40 -2.46
CA GLN A 26 -5.74 15.36 -3.39
C GLN A 26 -5.08 14.25 -2.58
N GLY A 27 -5.78 13.13 -2.42
CA GLY A 27 -5.32 11.99 -1.62
C GLY A 27 -4.02 11.42 -2.16
N GLN A 28 -3.24 10.84 -1.25
CA GLN A 28 -2.00 10.14 -1.57
C GLN A 28 -2.29 8.71 -1.98
N THR A 29 -1.38 8.11 -2.76
CA THR A 29 -1.36 6.67 -2.98
C THR A 29 -0.35 6.01 -2.04
N TRP A 30 -0.79 4.97 -1.37
CA TRP A 30 -0.01 4.08 -0.51
C TRP A 30 0.08 2.70 -1.15
N VAL A 31 1.23 2.04 -0.98
CA VAL A 31 1.51 0.75 -1.62
C VAL A 31 2.07 -0.23 -0.60
N LEU A 32 1.49 -1.43 -0.53
CA LEU A 32 2.04 -2.57 0.18
C LEU A 32 2.40 -3.67 -0.83
N LEU A 33 3.68 -3.99 -0.93
CA LEU A 33 4.20 -5.07 -1.78
C LEU A 33 4.71 -6.21 -0.90
N CYS A 34 4.24 -7.44 -1.13
CA CYS A 34 4.59 -8.59 -0.31
C CYS A 34 4.95 -9.82 -1.15
N SER A 35 6.18 -10.30 -0.96
CA SER A 35 6.67 -11.61 -1.42
C SER A 35 6.61 -12.59 -0.25
N GLY A 36 5.67 -13.53 -0.27
CA GLY A 36 5.59 -14.61 0.72
C GLY A 36 6.62 -15.74 0.49
N GLY A 37 7.13 -15.85 -0.74
CA GLY A 37 8.05 -16.91 -1.12
C GLY A 37 9.45 -16.79 -0.50
N ILE A 38 10.08 -17.95 -0.24
CA ILE A 38 11.47 -18.09 0.19
C ILE A 38 12.20 -19.15 -0.63
N GLY A 39 13.52 -19.01 -0.76
CA GLY A 39 14.38 -19.98 -1.41
C GLY A 39 14.41 -19.86 -2.92
N TRP A 40 15.50 -20.36 -3.52
CA TRP A 40 15.80 -20.18 -4.94
C TRP A 40 14.73 -20.73 -5.88
N SER A 41 14.06 -21.83 -5.54
CA SER A 41 12.97 -22.38 -6.36
C SER A 41 11.75 -21.45 -6.48
N ASN A 42 11.62 -20.48 -5.57
CA ASN A 42 10.55 -19.48 -5.54
C ASN A 42 10.99 -18.13 -6.12
N TYR A 43 12.09 -18.08 -6.89
CA TYR A 43 12.68 -16.86 -7.43
C TYR A 43 11.66 -15.89 -8.06
N ALA A 44 10.74 -16.42 -8.86
CA ALA A 44 9.75 -15.63 -9.59
C ALA A 44 8.85 -14.80 -8.66
N ILE A 45 8.56 -15.29 -7.45
CA ILE A 45 7.71 -14.62 -6.47
C ILE A 45 8.32 -13.28 -6.05
N SER A 46 9.57 -13.29 -5.57
CA SER A 46 10.22 -12.04 -5.17
C SER A 46 10.59 -11.18 -6.39
N ALA A 47 11.01 -11.77 -7.51
CA ALA A 47 11.33 -11.02 -8.73
C ALA A 47 10.13 -10.20 -9.24
N ASN A 48 8.91 -10.77 -9.22
CA ASN A 48 7.69 -10.05 -9.59
C ASN A 48 7.40 -8.90 -8.62
N VAL A 49 7.58 -9.10 -7.30
CA VAL A 49 7.40 -8.06 -6.28
C VAL A 49 8.42 -6.93 -6.43
N TYR A 50 9.67 -7.24 -6.75
CA TYR A 50 10.70 -6.25 -7.05
C TYR A 50 10.39 -5.46 -8.32
N HIS A 51 9.91 -6.13 -9.37
CA HIS A 51 9.45 -5.45 -10.59
C HIS A 51 8.24 -4.53 -10.31
N ALA A 52 7.31 -4.95 -9.45
CA ALA A 52 6.21 -4.09 -9.00
C ALA A 52 6.73 -2.85 -8.26
N TYR A 53 7.76 -2.98 -7.41
CA TYR A 53 8.42 -1.84 -6.76
C TYR A 53 8.99 -0.85 -7.79
N GLN A 54 9.74 -1.33 -8.78
CA GLN A 54 10.27 -0.46 -9.84
C GLN A 54 9.15 0.25 -10.61
N THR A 55 8.06 -0.46 -10.88
CA THR A 55 6.89 0.09 -11.57
C THR A 55 6.24 1.21 -10.78
N VAL A 56 5.92 0.99 -9.50
CA VAL A 56 5.27 2.03 -8.68
C VAL A 56 6.18 3.24 -8.45
N LYS A 57 7.50 3.01 -8.29
CA LYS A 57 8.49 4.08 -8.17
C LYS A 57 8.57 4.92 -9.46
N LYS A 58 8.56 4.28 -10.63
CA LYS A 58 8.55 4.95 -11.94
C LYS A 58 7.29 5.79 -12.16
N GLN A 59 6.16 5.41 -11.56
CA GLN A 59 4.91 6.19 -11.57
C GLN A 59 4.90 7.36 -10.57
N GLY A 60 6.01 7.61 -9.87
CA GLY A 60 6.16 8.76 -8.98
C GLY A 60 5.56 8.57 -7.58
N ILE A 61 5.23 7.33 -7.18
CA ILE A 61 4.81 7.07 -5.80
C ILE A 61 6.01 7.30 -4.86
N PRO A 62 5.90 8.18 -3.85
CA PRO A 62 7.01 8.44 -2.93
C PRO A 62 7.41 7.18 -2.16
N GLU A 63 8.71 6.94 -2.00
CA GLU A 63 9.24 5.74 -1.31
C GLU A 63 8.73 5.61 0.14
N LYS A 64 8.49 6.75 0.82
CA LYS A 64 7.87 6.77 2.16
C LYS A 64 6.45 6.17 2.19
N ASN A 65 5.76 6.12 1.05
CA ASN A 65 4.41 5.57 0.91
C ASN A 65 4.43 4.13 0.36
N ILE A 66 5.61 3.54 0.11
CA ILE A 66 5.77 2.17 -0.37
C ILE A 66 6.38 1.34 0.76
N VAL A 67 5.67 0.31 1.19
CA VAL A 67 6.16 -0.70 2.15
C VAL A 67 6.44 -1.99 1.39
N VAL A 68 7.65 -2.55 1.52
CA VAL A 68 8.02 -3.82 0.88
C VAL A 68 8.35 -4.89 1.93
N MET A 69 7.65 -6.02 1.83
CA MET A 69 7.92 -7.25 2.59
C MET A 69 8.51 -8.31 1.65
N HIS A 70 9.70 -8.83 1.95
CA HIS A 70 10.33 -9.89 1.16
C HIS A 70 11.42 -10.59 1.97
N TYR A 71 11.69 -11.88 1.73
CA TYR A 71 12.60 -12.62 2.59
C TYR A 71 14.09 -12.23 2.41
N ASP A 72 14.44 -11.62 1.27
CA ASP A 72 15.77 -11.09 0.92
C ASP A 72 16.89 -12.14 0.79
N ASP A 73 16.57 -13.35 0.31
CA ASP A 73 17.50 -14.49 0.20
C ASP A 73 17.92 -14.86 -1.23
N LEU A 74 17.51 -14.09 -2.24
CA LEU A 74 17.79 -14.41 -3.66
C LEU A 74 19.04 -13.73 -4.20
N ALA A 75 19.25 -12.44 -3.92
CA ALA A 75 20.29 -11.64 -4.57
C ALA A 75 21.70 -12.23 -4.32
N LEU A 76 21.95 -12.72 -3.11
CA LEU A 76 23.22 -13.36 -2.72
C LEU A 76 23.12 -14.89 -2.61
N ASN A 77 22.07 -15.49 -3.17
CA ASN A 77 21.90 -16.95 -3.15
C ASN A 77 23.01 -17.63 -3.94
N LYS A 78 23.60 -18.73 -3.45
CA LYS A 78 24.67 -19.45 -4.16
C LYS A 78 24.26 -19.93 -5.57
N ALA A 79 22.97 -20.15 -5.80
CA ALA A 79 22.44 -20.54 -7.10
C ALA A 79 22.23 -19.36 -8.06
N ASN A 80 22.36 -18.11 -7.60
CA ASN A 80 22.26 -16.94 -8.45
C ASN A 80 23.51 -16.77 -9.32
N PRO A 81 23.41 -16.93 -10.66
CA PRO A 81 24.55 -16.76 -11.56
C PRO A 81 25.02 -15.29 -11.64
N THR A 82 24.16 -14.34 -11.26
CA THR A 82 24.42 -12.90 -11.26
C THR A 82 24.22 -12.32 -9.87
N GLN A 83 25.16 -12.63 -8.97
CA GLN A 83 25.14 -12.18 -7.56
C GLN A 83 24.86 -10.66 -7.45
N GLY A 84 23.95 -10.31 -6.55
CA GLY A 84 23.52 -8.94 -6.30
C GLY A 84 22.43 -8.41 -7.25
N LYS A 85 22.06 -9.16 -8.30
CA LYS A 85 21.01 -8.76 -9.26
C LYS A 85 19.88 -9.77 -9.30
N ILE A 86 18.67 -9.29 -9.56
CA ILE A 86 17.48 -10.10 -9.81
C ILE A 86 16.80 -9.58 -11.07
N VAL A 87 16.43 -10.46 -11.98
CA VAL A 87 15.72 -10.11 -13.23
C VAL A 87 14.33 -10.72 -13.19
N ASN A 88 13.35 -10.06 -13.81
CA ASN A 88 11.97 -10.56 -13.87
C ASN A 88 11.55 -11.08 -15.26
N ALA A 89 12.40 -10.89 -16.27
CA ALA A 89 12.20 -11.38 -17.63
C ALA A 89 13.55 -11.84 -18.20
N LEU A 90 13.51 -12.70 -19.22
CA LEU A 90 14.70 -13.03 -20.00
C LEU A 90 15.33 -11.74 -20.54
N ASP A 91 16.64 -11.59 -20.35
CA ASP A 91 17.41 -10.40 -20.72
C ASP A 91 16.87 -9.07 -20.13
N GLY A 92 16.08 -9.15 -19.05
CA GLY A 92 15.52 -8.00 -18.36
C GLY A 92 16.55 -7.23 -17.52
N GLU A 93 16.17 -6.02 -17.14
CA GLU A 93 16.97 -5.19 -16.22
C GLU A 93 16.95 -5.75 -14.80
N ASP A 94 17.92 -5.31 -13.97
CA ASP A 94 17.93 -5.61 -12.55
C ASP A 94 16.76 -4.91 -11.85
N VAL A 95 15.85 -5.69 -11.27
CA VAL A 95 14.69 -5.20 -10.54
C VAL A 95 14.95 -5.10 -9.03
N TYR A 96 16.05 -5.64 -8.51
CA TYR A 96 16.36 -5.64 -7.07
C TYR A 96 16.99 -4.33 -6.57
N ALA A 97 17.75 -3.64 -7.42
CA ALA A 97 18.42 -2.40 -7.05
C ALA A 97 17.45 -1.36 -6.45
N GLY A 98 17.77 -0.90 -5.23
CA GLY A 98 17.00 0.12 -4.53
C GLY A 98 15.69 -0.36 -3.90
N VAL A 99 15.35 -1.64 -3.97
CA VAL A 99 14.19 -2.19 -3.24
C VAL A 99 14.41 -2.04 -1.72
N PRO A 100 13.46 -1.41 -0.99
CA PRO A 100 13.56 -1.25 0.46
C PRO A 100 13.58 -2.59 1.21
N LYS A 101 14.20 -2.58 2.38
CA LYS A 101 14.24 -3.71 3.32
C LYS A 101 13.37 -3.39 4.54
N ASP A 102 12.11 -3.00 4.31
CA ASP A 102 11.21 -2.57 5.40
C ASP A 102 10.90 -3.73 6.35
N TYR A 103 10.59 -4.90 5.79
CA TYR A 103 10.37 -6.15 6.52
C TYR A 103 11.04 -7.30 5.76
N VAL A 104 12.08 -7.88 6.35
CA VAL A 104 12.88 -8.95 5.74
C VAL A 104 13.03 -10.18 6.63
N GLY A 105 13.31 -11.33 6.02
CA GLY A 105 13.51 -12.59 6.74
C GLY A 105 12.32 -12.94 7.65
N ALA A 106 12.60 -13.06 8.95
CA ALA A 106 11.59 -13.43 9.96
C ALA A 106 10.48 -12.39 10.16
N ASP A 107 10.65 -11.16 9.69
CA ASP A 107 9.63 -10.11 9.78
C ASP A 107 8.51 -10.28 8.73
N VAL A 108 8.70 -11.15 7.72
CA VAL A 108 7.70 -11.45 6.69
C VAL A 108 6.70 -12.46 7.25
N THR A 109 5.67 -11.95 7.93
CA THR A 109 4.65 -12.76 8.61
C THR A 109 3.24 -12.26 8.30
N PRO A 110 2.20 -13.12 8.39
CA PRO A 110 0.80 -12.70 8.26
C PRO A 110 0.42 -11.59 9.24
N LYS A 111 0.89 -11.70 10.48
CA LYS A 111 0.66 -10.71 11.55
C LYS A 111 1.21 -9.34 11.17
N ASN A 112 2.46 -9.28 10.72
CA ASN A 112 3.06 -8.02 10.30
C ASN A 112 2.37 -7.47 9.04
N PHE A 113 2.03 -8.32 8.07
CA PHE A 113 1.29 -7.90 6.88
C PHE A 113 -0.02 -7.18 7.23
N LEU A 114 -0.86 -7.78 8.08
CA LEU A 114 -2.11 -7.15 8.51
C LEU A 114 -1.88 -5.89 9.36
N ALA A 115 -0.85 -5.89 10.21
CA ALA A 115 -0.48 -4.73 11.02
C ALA A 115 0.02 -3.54 10.18
N ILE A 116 0.83 -3.81 9.16
CA ILE A 116 1.29 -2.82 8.18
C ILE A 116 0.10 -2.24 7.42
N LEU A 117 -0.75 -3.12 6.90
CA LEU A 117 -1.89 -2.75 6.08
C LEU A 117 -2.86 -1.83 6.83
N ARG A 118 -3.11 -2.09 8.12
CA ARG A 118 -4.00 -1.25 8.96
C ARG A 118 -3.36 0.01 9.54
N GLY A 119 -2.06 0.20 9.36
CA GLY A 119 -1.32 1.31 9.98
C GLY A 119 -1.14 1.14 11.49
N ASP A 120 -0.60 0.01 11.93
CA ASP A 120 -0.46 -0.31 13.36
C ASP A 120 0.42 0.71 14.11
N PRO A 121 -0.12 1.37 15.16
CA PRO A 121 0.60 2.43 15.87
C PRO A 121 1.78 1.90 16.69
N THR A 122 1.78 0.61 17.07
CA THR A 122 2.87 0.00 17.83
C THR A 122 4.09 -0.18 16.94
N LEU A 123 3.89 -0.69 15.72
CA LEU A 123 4.97 -0.80 14.73
C LEU A 123 5.51 0.58 14.35
N LYS A 124 4.62 1.56 14.15
CA LYS A 124 5.02 2.95 13.89
C LYS A 124 5.86 3.54 15.03
N ALA A 125 5.46 3.32 16.29
CA ALA A 125 6.21 3.77 17.45
C ALA A 125 7.60 3.12 17.57
N GLN A 126 7.78 1.94 16.98
CA GLN A 126 9.08 1.26 16.85
C GLN A 126 9.90 1.77 15.65
N GLY A 127 9.43 2.80 14.93
CA GLY A 127 10.08 3.34 13.74
C GLY A 127 9.93 2.45 12.49
N LYS A 128 9.05 1.44 12.53
CA LYS A 128 8.76 0.61 11.36
C LYS A 128 7.76 1.32 10.43
N LYS A 129 7.99 1.21 9.12
CA LYS A 129 7.13 1.80 8.10
C LYS A 129 5.81 1.03 8.01
N VAL A 130 4.68 1.73 8.08
CA VAL A 130 3.34 1.14 7.91
C VAL A 130 2.53 1.96 6.90
N ILE A 131 1.36 1.47 6.50
CA ILE A 131 0.45 2.25 5.66
C ILE A 131 -0.23 3.30 6.54
N GLU A 132 -0.01 4.58 6.26
CA GLU A 132 -0.61 5.69 7.02
C GLU A 132 -1.68 6.42 6.20
N SER A 133 -2.53 5.65 5.51
CA SER A 133 -3.58 6.16 4.65
C SER A 133 -4.80 6.67 5.43
N GLY A 134 -5.40 7.75 4.91
CA GLY A 134 -6.62 8.36 5.42
C GLY A 134 -7.83 8.22 4.48
N PRO A 135 -8.96 8.90 4.80
CA PRO A 135 -10.23 8.73 4.09
C PRO A 135 -10.22 9.14 2.61
N ASN A 136 -9.27 9.97 2.20
CA ASN A 136 -9.15 10.45 0.82
C ASN A 136 -8.07 9.69 0.03
N ASP A 137 -7.29 8.84 0.69
CA ASP A 137 -6.11 8.19 0.11
C ASP A 137 -6.48 6.91 -0.65
N LYS A 138 -5.60 6.49 -1.56
CA LYS A 138 -5.70 5.24 -2.29
C LYS A 138 -4.70 4.24 -1.72
N VAL A 139 -5.11 2.98 -1.63
CA VAL A 139 -4.24 1.88 -1.19
C VAL A 139 -4.14 0.84 -2.31
N PHE A 140 -2.92 0.54 -2.74
CA PHE A 140 -2.64 -0.58 -3.63
C PHE A 140 -1.88 -1.66 -2.87
N VAL A 141 -2.38 -2.89 -2.92
CA VAL A 141 -1.73 -4.06 -2.34
C VAL A 141 -1.40 -5.03 -3.44
N TYR A 142 -0.14 -5.48 -3.49
CA TYR A 142 0.28 -6.60 -4.32
C TYR A 142 0.91 -7.66 -3.43
N PHE A 143 0.31 -8.84 -3.44
CA PHE A 143 0.82 -10.02 -2.77
C PHE A 143 1.09 -11.11 -3.80
N MET A 144 2.22 -11.78 -3.65
CA MET A 144 2.53 -12.98 -4.40
C MET A 144 3.16 -14.05 -3.51
N ASP A 145 2.61 -15.26 -3.55
CA ASP A 145 3.19 -16.52 -3.06
C ASP A 145 2.34 -17.70 -3.53
N HIS A 146 2.56 -18.88 -2.95
CA HIS A 146 1.64 -20.00 -2.99
C HIS A 146 0.35 -19.73 -2.20
N GLY A 147 -0.70 -20.47 -2.56
CA GLY A 147 -1.99 -20.42 -1.88
C GLY A 147 -2.67 -21.77 -1.88
N SER A 148 -3.76 -21.84 -1.12
CA SER A 148 -4.70 -22.95 -1.07
C SER A 148 -6.09 -22.39 -0.79
N VAL A 149 -7.10 -23.25 -0.80
CA VAL A 149 -8.49 -22.84 -0.50
C VAL A 149 -8.55 -22.11 0.85
N GLY A 150 -8.91 -20.83 0.81
CA GLY A 150 -9.08 -19.98 1.99
C GLY A 150 -7.78 -19.53 2.68
N SER A 151 -6.61 -19.69 2.05
CA SER A 151 -5.34 -19.21 2.64
C SER A 151 -4.24 -18.92 1.63
N VAL A 152 -3.34 -17.99 1.99
CA VAL A 152 -2.07 -17.77 1.29
C VAL A 152 -0.88 -18.00 2.22
N LEU A 153 0.22 -18.44 1.65
CA LEU A 153 1.40 -18.82 2.40
C LEU A 153 2.26 -17.61 2.75
N PHE A 154 2.95 -17.71 3.87
CA PHE A 154 4.07 -16.86 4.22
C PHE A 154 5.27 -17.77 4.50
N PRO A 155 6.50 -17.22 4.60
CA PRO A 155 7.70 -18.01 4.94
C PRO A 155 7.50 -18.89 6.18
N LYS A 156 6.71 -18.37 7.13
CA LYS A 156 6.23 -19.09 8.30
C LYS A 156 4.76 -18.76 8.54
N GLY A 157 3.92 -19.77 8.37
CA GLY A 157 2.49 -19.69 8.63
C GLY A 157 1.67 -19.33 7.41
N TYR A 158 0.39 -19.03 7.65
CA TYR A 158 -0.61 -18.77 6.63
C TYR A 158 -1.37 -17.50 7.01
N LEU A 159 -1.78 -16.74 5.99
CA LEU A 159 -2.82 -15.73 6.15
C LEU A 159 -4.14 -16.35 5.68
N TYR A 160 -5.11 -16.46 6.56
CA TYR A 160 -6.43 -16.99 6.22
C TYR A 160 -7.35 -15.92 5.62
N ALA A 161 -8.25 -16.35 4.74
CA ALA A 161 -9.15 -15.46 4.03
C ALA A 161 -10.10 -14.69 4.97
N ASP A 162 -10.54 -15.31 6.07
CA ASP A 162 -11.40 -14.67 7.07
C ASP A 162 -10.66 -13.57 7.86
N GLU A 163 -9.38 -13.78 8.18
CA GLU A 163 -8.52 -12.76 8.81
C GLU A 163 -8.34 -11.54 7.88
N LEU A 164 -8.00 -11.77 6.61
CA LEU A 164 -7.84 -10.70 5.62
C LEU A 164 -9.16 -9.95 5.40
N ASN A 165 -10.27 -10.68 5.22
CA ASN A 165 -11.59 -10.07 5.02
C ASN A 165 -12.03 -9.24 6.23
N THR A 166 -11.77 -9.73 7.44
CA THR A 166 -12.06 -8.99 8.68
C THR A 166 -11.24 -7.70 8.72
N GLN A 167 -9.95 -7.76 8.40
CA GLN A 167 -9.09 -6.58 8.40
C GLN A 167 -9.51 -5.53 7.37
N LEU A 168 -9.85 -5.95 6.14
CA LEU A 168 -10.31 -5.04 5.08
C LEU A 168 -11.64 -4.38 5.42
N LYS A 169 -12.59 -5.13 6.00
CA LYS A 169 -13.87 -4.57 6.49
C LYS A 169 -13.64 -3.54 7.60
N GLN A 170 -12.74 -3.84 8.54
CA GLN A 170 -12.41 -2.90 9.62
C GLN A 170 -11.79 -1.61 9.06
N MET A 171 -10.85 -1.72 8.13
CA MET A 171 -10.23 -0.55 7.48
C MET A 171 -11.24 0.32 6.73
N ASN A 172 -12.23 -0.29 6.08
CA ASN A 172 -13.31 0.45 5.43
C ASN A 172 -14.18 1.19 6.46
N THR A 173 -14.56 0.53 7.56
CA THR A 173 -15.31 1.15 8.66
C THR A 173 -14.54 2.33 9.28
N ASP A 174 -13.23 2.16 9.46
CA ASP A 174 -12.34 3.17 10.03
C ASP A 174 -11.92 4.26 9.03
N LYS A 175 -12.49 4.23 7.81
CA LYS A 175 -12.21 5.17 6.72
C LYS A 175 -10.71 5.33 6.43
N LYS A 176 -10.00 4.20 6.33
CA LYS A 176 -8.55 4.16 6.06
C LYS A 176 -8.18 4.39 4.60
N PHE A 177 -9.14 4.45 3.69
CA PHE A 177 -8.93 4.71 2.27
C PHE A 177 -10.23 5.20 1.60
N ALA A 178 -10.09 5.94 0.51
CA ALA A 178 -11.16 6.19 -0.45
C ALA A 178 -11.33 5.02 -1.43
N GLN A 179 -10.21 4.44 -1.87
CA GLN A 179 -10.18 3.32 -2.80
C GLN A 179 -9.06 2.35 -2.41
N LEU A 180 -9.35 1.04 -2.45
CA LEU A 180 -8.36 -0.01 -2.26
C LEU A 180 -8.40 -0.99 -3.44
N VAL A 181 -7.23 -1.30 -3.99
CA VAL A 181 -7.05 -2.34 -5.01
C VAL A 181 -6.10 -3.39 -4.46
N PHE A 182 -6.49 -4.66 -4.55
CA PHE A 182 -5.69 -5.79 -4.09
C PHE A 182 -5.45 -6.74 -5.26
N TYR A 183 -4.18 -6.90 -5.66
CA TYR A 183 -3.74 -7.95 -6.57
C TYR A 183 -3.15 -9.10 -5.77
N LEU A 184 -3.76 -10.29 -5.90
CA LEU A 184 -3.41 -11.50 -5.17
C LEU A 184 -3.02 -12.61 -6.14
N GLU A 185 -1.71 -12.77 -6.35
CA GLU A 185 -1.16 -13.84 -7.17
C GLU A 185 -0.83 -15.04 -6.28
N ALA A 186 -1.71 -16.04 -6.28
CA ALA A 186 -1.54 -17.31 -5.58
C ALA A 186 -2.47 -18.38 -6.18
N CYS A 187 -2.13 -19.66 -5.98
CA CYS A 187 -3.09 -20.74 -6.26
C CYS A 187 -4.36 -20.54 -5.43
N ASP A 188 -5.51 -20.81 -6.05
CA ASP A 188 -6.84 -20.67 -5.41
C ASP A 188 -7.15 -19.26 -4.87
N SER A 189 -6.49 -18.20 -5.34
CA SER A 189 -6.64 -16.82 -4.82
C SER A 189 -8.06 -16.24 -4.88
N GLY A 190 -8.95 -16.81 -5.69
CA GLY A 190 -10.36 -16.45 -5.75
C GLY A 190 -11.27 -17.19 -4.75
N LYS A 191 -10.71 -18.02 -3.85
CA LYS A 191 -11.42 -18.85 -2.86
C LYS A 191 -11.27 -18.30 -1.45
#